data_AF-A0AAW7AEY2-F1
#
_entry.id   AF-A0AAW7AEY2-F1
#
_cell.length_a   1.000
_cell.length_b   1.000
_cell.length_c   1.000
_cell.angle_alpha   90.00
_cell.angle_beta   90.00
_cell.angle_gamma   90.00
#
_symmetry.space_group_name_H-M   'P 1'
#
loop_
_entity.id
_entity.type
_entity.pdbx_description
1 polymer ?
#
loop_
_entity_poly.entity_id
_entity_poly.type
_entity_poly.pdbx_seq_one_letter_code
_entity_poly.pdbx_strand_id
1 'polypeptide(L)'
;FMLKQDVGGITDIEFLAQYLVLNYSHDKPKLTRWCDNVRIFETLIAQDVMDEDQAMQLIRAYTTMRNEIHRRNLLNLDADVVEDKFVAEREWVKQAWNQWFS
;
A
#
# COMPACT_ATOMS: atom_id res chain seq x y z
N PHE A 1 13.72 -4.65 9.33
CA PHE A 1 12.65 -4.43 8.36
C PHE A 1 13.10 -3.54 7.20
N MET A 2 13.16 -4.10 5.98
CA MET A 2 13.37 -3.37 4.73
C MET A 2 12.05 -2.75 4.27
N LEU A 3 11.89 -1.42 4.43
CA LEU A 3 10.62 -0.70 4.19
C LEU A 3 9.96 -0.99 2.83
N LYS A 4 10.78 -1.30 1.82
CA LYS A 4 10.29 -1.58 0.46
C LYS A 4 10.00 -3.06 0.21
N GLN A 5 10.92 -3.95 0.59
CA GLN A 5 10.96 -5.33 0.10
C GLN A 5 10.40 -6.37 1.08
N ASP A 6 10.40 -6.07 2.37
CA ASP A 6 9.91 -7.03 3.37
C ASP A 6 8.39 -7.09 3.40
N VAL A 7 7.86 -8.21 3.90
CA VAL A 7 6.42 -8.44 4.11
C VAL A 7 5.78 -7.34 4.97
N GLY A 8 4.68 -6.79 4.48
CA GLY A 8 4.02 -5.61 5.03
C GLY A 8 4.63 -4.29 4.57
N GLY A 9 5.52 -4.31 3.58
CA GLY A 9 6.23 -3.16 3.03
C GLY A 9 5.54 -2.51 1.83
N ILE A 10 6.22 -1.55 1.22
CA ILE A 10 5.68 -0.76 0.10
C ILE A 10 5.37 -1.62 -1.12
N THR A 11 6.21 -2.61 -1.44
CA THR A 11 5.99 -3.46 -2.62
C THR A 11 4.70 -4.28 -2.50
N ASP A 12 4.34 -4.74 -1.30
CA ASP A 12 3.07 -5.45 -1.08
C ASP A 12 1.87 -4.54 -1.38
N ILE A 13 1.94 -3.26 -0.98
CA ILE A 13 0.88 -2.28 -1.25
C ILE A 13 0.78 -1.97 -2.76
N GLU A 14 1.92 -1.78 -3.43
CA GLU A 14 1.99 -1.54 -4.88
C GLU A 14 1.38 -2.71 -5.65
N PHE A 15 1.72 -3.94 -5.24
CA PHE A 15 1.23 -5.15 -5.88
C PHE A 15 -0.27 -5.37 -5.63
N LEU A 16 -0.74 -5.10 -4.41
CA LEU A 16 -2.17 -5.14 -4.08
C LEU A 16 -2.98 -4.16 -4.93
N ALA A 17 -2.51 -2.92 -5.06
CA ALA A 17 -3.16 -1.91 -5.91
C ALA A 17 -3.24 -2.36 -7.38
N GLN A 18 -2.12 -2.87 -7.92
CA GLN A 18 -2.05 -3.38 -9.30
C GLN A 18 -2.99 -4.58 -9.51
N TYR A 19 -2.98 -5.54 -8.60
CA TYR A 19 -3.85 -6.70 -8.63
C TYR A 19 -5.33 -6.29 -8.65
N LEU A 20 -5.76 -5.41 -7.75
CA LEU A 20 -7.15 -4.99 -7.65
C LEU A 20 -7.62 -4.22 -8.89
N VAL A 21 -6.77 -3.37 -9.46
CA VAL A 21 -7.08 -2.71 -10.74
C VAL A 21 -7.26 -3.75 -11.84
N LEU A 22 -6.35 -4.72 -11.96
CA LEU A 22 -6.47 -5.77 -12.99
C LEU A 22 -7.72 -6.62 -12.79
N ASN A 23 -8.03 -7.02 -11.56
CA ASN A 23 -9.15 -7.89 -11.23
C ASN A 23 -10.52 -7.23 -11.45
N TYR A 24 -10.64 -5.91 -11.20
CA TYR A 24 -11.94 -5.21 -11.22
C TYR A 24 -12.11 -4.22 -12.38
N SER A 25 -11.06 -3.89 -13.15
CA SER A 25 -11.14 -2.85 -14.20
C SER A 25 -12.14 -3.15 -15.31
N HIS A 26 -12.45 -4.43 -15.58
CA HIS A 26 -13.48 -4.80 -16.56
C HIS A 26 -14.87 -4.29 -16.16
N ASP A 27 -15.28 -4.53 -14.92
CA ASP A 27 -16.59 -4.14 -14.39
C ASP A 27 -16.60 -2.70 -13.86
N LYS A 28 -15.44 -2.19 -13.44
CA LYS A 28 -15.25 -0.86 -12.86
C LYS A 28 -14.18 -0.06 -13.64
N PRO A 29 -14.47 0.39 -14.88
CA PRO A 29 -13.47 1.06 -15.73
C PRO A 29 -12.83 2.30 -15.12
N LYS A 30 -13.47 2.95 -14.13
CA LYS A 30 -12.91 4.12 -13.44
C LYS A 30 -11.60 3.80 -12.70
N LEU A 31 -11.33 2.53 -12.36
CA LEU A 31 -10.09 2.10 -11.72
C LEU A 31 -8.84 2.33 -12.58
N THR A 32 -8.98 2.50 -13.89
CA THR A 32 -7.84 2.72 -14.81
C THR A 32 -7.50 4.20 -14.99
N ARG A 33 -8.19 5.11 -14.27
CA ARG A 33 -8.02 6.56 -14.41
C ARG A 33 -6.68 7.06 -13.88
N TRP A 34 -6.14 6.42 -12.84
CA TRP A 34 -4.96 6.88 -12.11
C TRP A 34 -3.91 5.78 -12.02
N CYS A 35 -2.64 6.18 -11.98
CA CYS A 35 -1.50 5.25 -11.89
C CYS A 35 -0.76 5.29 -10.55
N ASP A 36 -1.11 6.21 -9.63
CA ASP A 36 -0.53 6.23 -8.28
C ASP A 36 -1.43 5.56 -7.24
N ASN A 37 -0.79 4.89 -6.28
CA ASN A 37 -1.45 4.06 -5.28
C ASN A 37 -2.52 4.81 -4.48
N VAL A 38 -2.27 6.07 -4.10
CA VAL A 38 -3.22 6.84 -3.28
C VAL A 38 -4.55 7.01 -4.00
N ARG A 39 -4.51 7.54 -5.23
CA ARG A 39 -5.73 7.72 -6.02
C ARG A 39 -6.35 6.40 -6.49
N ILE A 40 -5.56 5.33 -6.64
CA ILE A 40 -6.10 3.98 -6.89
C ILE A 40 -6.94 3.53 -5.69
N PHE A 41 -6.43 3.59 -4.46
CA PHE A 41 -7.18 3.21 -3.26
C PHE A 41 -8.42 4.10 -3.04
N GLU A 42 -8.32 5.42 -3.26
CA GLU A 42 -9.50 6.30 -3.23
C GLU A 42 -10.57 5.88 -4.26
N THR A 43 -10.13 5.43 -5.45
CA THR A 43 -11.05 4.94 -6.48
C THR A 43 -11.65 3.58 -6.10
N LEU A 44 -10.88 2.70 -5.44
CA LEU A 44 -11.39 1.43 -4.93
C LEU A 44 -12.52 1.64 -3.91
N ILE A 45 -12.39 2.64 -3.01
CA ILE A 45 -13.46 3.06 -2.10
C ILE A 45 -14.66 3.54 -2.90
N ALA A 46 -14.45 4.51 -3.81
CA ALA A 46 -15.52 5.14 -4.58
C ALA A 46 -16.24 4.18 -5.56
N GLN A 47 -15.70 2.98 -5.78
CA GLN A 47 -16.28 1.93 -6.62
C GLN A 47 -16.81 0.74 -5.81
N ASP A 48 -16.85 0.86 -4.48
CA ASP A 48 -17.30 -0.16 -3.52
C ASP A 48 -16.53 -1.48 -3.63
N VAL A 49 -15.24 -1.42 -3.99
CA VAL A 49 -14.36 -2.59 -4.08
C VAL A 49 -13.67 -2.86 -2.75
N MET A 50 -13.28 -1.81 -2.03
CA MET A 50 -12.57 -1.91 -0.76
C MET A 50 -13.24 -1.02 0.29
N ASP A 51 -13.30 -1.51 1.52
CA ASP A 51 -13.79 -0.74 2.66
C ASP A 51 -12.93 0.53 2.89
N GLU A 52 -13.60 1.62 3.30
CA GLU A 52 -12.95 2.92 3.50
C GLU A 52 -11.85 2.86 4.56
N ASP A 53 -12.07 2.19 5.70
CA ASP A 53 -11.05 2.11 6.75
C ASP A 53 -9.83 1.35 6.22
N GLN A 54 -10.03 0.17 5.63
CA GLN A 54 -8.93 -0.61 5.06
C GLN A 54 -8.11 0.19 4.04
N ALA A 55 -8.77 0.84 3.08
CA ALA A 55 -8.09 1.63 2.06
C ALA A 55 -7.31 2.81 2.67
N MET A 56 -7.89 3.49 3.66
CA MET A 56 -7.23 4.60 4.35
C MET A 56 -6.03 4.14 5.17
N GLN A 57 -6.08 2.98 5.82
CA GLN A 57 -4.93 2.39 6.51
C GLN A 57 -3.80 2.04 5.53
N LEU A 58 -4.12 1.50 4.35
CA LEU A 58 -3.13 1.20 3.30
C LEU A 58 -2.50 2.48 2.72
N ILE A 59 -3.29 3.52 2.47
CA ILE A 59 -2.78 4.84 2.04
C ILE A 59 -1.83 5.41 3.09
N ARG A 60 -2.23 5.35 4.37
CA ARG A 60 -1.40 5.82 5.48
C ARG A 60 -0.11 5.02 5.60
N ALA A 61 -0.17 3.70 5.52
CA ALA A 61 1.00 2.82 5.54
C ALA A 61 1.97 3.16 4.41
N TYR A 62 1.47 3.26 3.17
CA TYR A 62 2.26 3.60 1.99
C TYR A 62 2.94 4.97 2.11
N THR A 63 2.17 6.02 2.44
CA THR A 63 2.70 7.39 2.54
C THR A 63 3.71 7.51 3.68
N THR A 64 3.46 6.86 4.81
CA THR A 64 4.35 6.88 5.98
C THR A 64 5.68 6.19 5.68
N MET A 65 5.65 4.96 5.14
CA MET A 65 6.89 4.24 4.81
C MET A 65 7.66 4.93 3.68
N ARG A 66 6.96 5.46 2.66
CA ARG A 66 7.61 6.20 1.56
C ARG A 66 8.30 7.47 2.06
N ASN A 67 7.65 8.22 2.95
CA ASN A 67 8.24 9.40 3.56
C ASN A 67 9.49 9.05 4.38
N GLU A 68 9.48 7.93 5.09
CA GLU A 68 10.67 7.46 5.82
C GLU A 68 11.81 7.10 4.87
N ILE A 69 11.55 6.41 3.76
CA ILE A 69 12.57 6.15 2.73
C ILE A 69 13.18 7.46 2.22
N HIS A 70 12.34 8.46 1.89
CA HIS A 70 12.82 9.77 1.45
C HIS A 70 13.69 10.45 2.51
N ARG A 71 13.26 10.43 3.78
CA ARG A 71 14.01 11.01 4.90
C ARG A 71 15.37 10.35 5.07
N ARG A 72 15.44 9.02 4.96
CA ARG A 72 16.69 8.26 5.12
C ARG A 72 17.64 8.46 3.96
N ASN A 73 17.13 8.52 2.72
CA ASN A 73 17.92 8.88 1.55
C ASN A 73 18.58 10.26 1.68
N LEU A 74 17.86 11.25 2.23
CA LEU A 74 18.43 12.58 2.51
C LEU A 74 19.58 12.54 3.53
N LEU A 75 19.60 11.53 4.42
CA LEU A 75 20.64 11.31 5.42
C LEU A 75 21.75 10.36 4.92
N ASN A 76 21.70 9.91 3.66
CA ASN A 76 22.56 8.86 3.11
C ASN A 76 22.56 7.57 3.95
N LEU A 77 21.39 7.21 4.47
CA LEU A 77 21.17 5.96 5.21
C LEU A 77 20.44 4.95 4.33
N ASP A 78 20.72 3.67 4.53
CA ASP A 78 19.96 2.58 3.89
C ASP A 78 18.48 2.63 4.28
N ALA A 79 17.58 2.11 3.44
CA ALA A 79 16.14 2.13 3.68
C ALA A 79 15.67 1.21 4.83
N ASP A 80 16.58 0.48 5.46
CA ASP A 80 16.29 -0.49 6.51
C ASP A 80 16.10 0.20 7.87
N VAL A 81 15.07 -0.23 8.58
CA VAL A 81 14.77 0.25 9.94
C VAL A 81 14.79 -0.91 10.92
N VAL A 82 14.94 -0.54 12.21
CA VAL A 82 14.78 -1.46 13.33
C VAL A 82 13.40 -2.11 13.31
N GLU A 83 13.33 -3.37 13.74
CA GLU A 83 12.18 -4.24 13.52
C GLU A 83 10.89 -3.79 14.25
N ASP A 84 11.04 -3.00 15.32
CA ASP A 84 9.96 -2.44 16.12
C ASP A 84 9.32 -1.18 15.52
N LYS A 85 9.75 -0.75 14.33
CA LYS A 85 9.15 0.37 13.61
C LYS A 85 8.05 -0.09 12.66
N PHE A 86 7.06 0.79 12.47
CA PHE A 86 5.93 0.62 11.55
C PHE A 86 5.09 -0.63 11.79
N VAL A 87 5.06 -1.14 13.03
CA VAL A 87 4.38 -2.41 13.36
C VAL A 87 2.91 -2.35 12.97
N ALA A 88 2.21 -1.26 13.31
CA ALA A 88 0.79 -1.11 12.98
C ALA A 88 0.55 -1.06 11.47
N GLU A 89 1.34 -0.27 10.74
CA GLU A 89 1.26 -0.16 9.29
C GLU A 89 1.51 -1.51 8.62
N ARG A 90 2.54 -2.25 9.07
CA ARG A 90 2.88 -3.58 8.55
C ARG A 90 1.76 -4.58 8.77
N GLU A 91 1.12 -4.58 9.94
CA GLU A 91 0.01 -5.49 10.23
C GLU A 91 -1.21 -5.21 9.33
N TRP A 92 -1.54 -3.95 9.08
CA TRP A 92 -2.61 -3.60 8.13
C TRP A 92 -2.32 -4.11 6.72
N VAL A 93 -1.08 -3.94 6.24
CA VAL A 93 -0.68 -4.42 4.91
C VAL A 93 -0.74 -5.95 4.85
N LYS A 94 -0.25 -6.66 5.88
CA LYS A 94 -0.32 -8.13 5.95
C LYS A 94 -1.76 -8.65 5.98
N GLN A 95 -2.64 -8.00 6.72
CA GLN A 95 -4.06 -8.38 6.79
C GLN A 95 -4.74 -8.21 5.43
N ALA A 96 -4.51 -7.08 4.77
CA ALA A 96 -5.02 -6.85 3.42
C ALA A 96 -4.45 -7.88 2.43
N TRP A 97 -3.14 -8.14 2.48
CA TRP A 97 -2.50 -9.14 1.64
C TRP A 97 -3.17 -10.52 1.79
N ASN A 98 -3.34 -10.98 3.02
CA ASN A 98 -4.00 -12.26 3.29
C ASN A 98 -5.46 -12.25 2.83
N GLN A 99 -6.20 -11.15 3.00
CA GLN A 99 -7.59 -11.07 2.56
C GLN A 99 -7.73 -11.20 1.04
N TRP A 100 -6.85 -10.56 0.28
CA TRP A 100 -7.00 -10.43 -1.18
C TRP A 100 -6.29 -11.51 -2.00
N PHE A 101 -5.30 -12.19 -1.42
CA PHE A 101 -4.50 -13.22 -2.11
C PHE A 101 -4.64 -14.63 -1.53
N SER A 102 -5.52 -14.86 -0.55
CA SER A 102 -5.82 -16.22 -0.03
C SER A 102 -6.92 -16.94 -0.79
#